data_AF-A0A0Q6JDF2-F1
#
_entry.id   AF-A0A0Q6JDF2-F1
#
_cell.length_a   1.000
_cell.length_b   1.000
_cell.length_c   1.000
_cell.angle_alpha   90.00
_cell.angle_beta   90.00
_cell.angle_gamma   90.00
#
_symmetry.space_group_name_H-M   'P 1'
#
loop_
_entity.id
_entity.type
_entity.pdbx_description
1 polymer ?
#
loop_
_entity_poly.entity_id
_entity_poly.type
_entity_poly.pdbx_seq_one_letter_code
_entity_poly.pdbx_strand_id
1 'polypeptide(L)' 'MVAAIRMESGFGTLPSGLALERKYSDLTHGPEGSLSSVLAAHITAVTNLREAFLEAGRGYQETEDDSTSRIANTGPR' A
#
# COMPACT_ATOMS: atom_id res chain seq x y z
N MET A 1 29.81 -0.31 9.87
CA MET A 1 29.30 -0.64 11.22
C MET A 1 28.21 0.37 11.54
N VAL A 2 26.93 -0.01 11.37
CA VAL A 2 25.80 0.90 11.64
C VAL A 2 25.58 0.92 13.14
N ALA A 3 25.60 2.10 13.75
CA ALA A 3 25.33 2.26 15.17
C ALA A 3 23.90 1.79 15.47
N ALA A 4 23.77 0.78 16.33
CA ALA A 4 22.47 0.36 16.83
C ALA A 4 21.92 1.49 17.70
N ILE A 5 20.89 2.19 17.22
CA ILE A 5 20.12 3.12 18.04
C ILE A 5 19.49 2.29 19.16
N ARG A 6 19.97 2.50 20.39
CA ARG A 6 19.27 1.99 21.57
C ARG A 6 18.06 2.89 21.80
N MET A 7 16.87 2.39 21.48
CA MET A 7 15.65 2.98 22.00
C MET A 7 15.60 2.68 23.51
N GLU A 8 15.94 3.65 24.34
CA GLU A 8 15.59 3.59 25.75
C GLU A 8 14.08 3.75 25.89
N SER A 9 13.48 2.95 26.78
CA SER A 9 12.05 3.04 27.09
C SER A 9 11.71 4.43 27.62
N GLY A 10 10.97 5.20 26.82
CA GLY A 10 10.53 6.56 27.19
C GLY A 10 9.46 6.59 28.29
N PHE A 11 9.00 5.42 28.77
CA PHE A 11 7.94 5.30 29.75
C PHE A 11 8.45 5.06 31.19
N GLY A 12 9.77 4.99 31.38
CA GLY A 12 10.39 4.76 32.68
C GLY A 12 10.33 3.30 33.15
N THR A 13 10.66 3.05 34.42
CA THR A 13 10.85 1.69 34.96
C THR A 13 9.73 1.23 35.90
N LEU A 14 8.77 2.10 36.20
CA LEU A 14 7.60 1.73 37.00
C LEU A 14 6.73 0.72 36.24
N PRO A 15 6.00 -0.19 36.91
CA PRO A 15 5.16 -1.19 36.25
C PRO A 15 4.14 -0.61 35.27
N SER A 16 3.59 0.57 35.57
CA SER A 16 2.69 1.30 34.67
C SER A 16 3.39 1.79 33.41
N GLY A 17 4.65 2.22 33.52
CA GLY A 17 5.50 2.62 32.39
C GLY A 17 5.72 1.46 31.42
N LEU A 18 6.12 0.31 31.95
CA LEU A 18 6.30 -0.92 31.17
C LEU A 18 4.99 -1.37 30.50
N ALA A 19 3.85 -1.24 31.18
CA ALA A 19 2.54 -1.56 30.62
C ALA A 19 2.14 -0.62 29.47
N LEU A 20 2.42 0.68 29.59
CA LEU A 20 2.19 1.66 28.54
C LEU A 20 3.09 1.41 27.33
N GLU A 21 4.38 1.15 27.56
CA GLU A 21 5.33 0.81 26.50
C GLU A 21 4.83 -0.39 25.68
N ARG A 22 4.43 -1.47 26.35
CA ARG A 22 3.86 -2.64 25.69
C ARG A 22 2.60 -2.30 24.89
N LYS A 23 1.66 -1.57 25.50
CA LYS A 23 0.41 -1.18 24.83
C LYS A 23 0.67 -0.38 23.55
N TYR A 24 1.55 0.62 23.60
CA TYR A 24 1.84 1.46 22.43
C TYR A 24 2.71 0.75 21.40
N SER A 25 3.60 -0.15 21.82
CA SER A 25 4.31 -1.06 20.91
C SER A 25 3.31 -1.93 20.15
N ASP A 26 2.35 -2.54 20.85
CA ASP A 26 1.33 -3.39 20.23
C ASP A 26 0.41 -2.60 19.27
N LEU A 27 0.04 -1.36 19.64
CA LEU A 27 -0.75 -0.48 18.77
C LEU A 27 -0.01 -0.03 17.51
N THR A 28 1.32 0.05 17.54
CA THR A 28 2.12 0.54 16.41
C THR A 28 2.63 -0.58 15.51
N HIS A 29 3.25 -1.60 16.10
CA HIS A 29 3.96 -2.69 15.40
C HIS A 29 3.42 -4.09 15.74
N GLY A 30 2.36 -4.17 16.54
CA GLY A 30 1.78 -5.43 16.99
C GLY A 30 0.90 -6.11 15.94
N PRO A 31 -0.02 -6.98 16.38
CA PRO A 31 -0.79 -7.89 15.52
C PRO A 31 -1.79 -7.15 14.62
N GLU A 32 -2.65 -7.91 13.94
CA GLU A 32 -3.74 -7.40 13.12
C GLU A 32 -4.54 -6.31 13.86
N GLY A 33 -4.71 -5.15 13.22
CA GLY A 33 -5.29 -3.94 13.80
C GLY A 33 -4.27 -2.93 14.34
N SER A 34 -2.98 -3.26 14.40
CA SER A 34 -1.92 -2.28 14.65
C SER A 34 -1.78 -1.28 13.50
N LEU A 35 -1.23 -0.10 13.79
CA LEU A 35 -1.02 0.95 12.78
C LEU A 35 -0.22 0.43 11.58
N SER A 36 0.86 -0.31 11.81
CA SER A 36 1.66 -0.90 10.74
C SER A 36 0.84 -1.85 9.86
N SER A 37 0.00 -2.71 10.46
CA SER A 37 -0.87 -3.63 9.72
C SER A 37 -1.92 -2.89 8.88
N VAL A 38 -2.52 -1.82 9.43
CA VAL A 38 -3.52 -1.01 8.72
C VAL A 38 -2.89 -0.24 7.56
N LEU A 39 -1.70 0.35 7.77
CA LEU A 39 -0.96 1.03 6.72
C LEU A 39 -0.55 0.06 5.60
N ALA A 40 -0.09 -1.14 5.94
CA ALA A 40 0.23 -2.17 4.95
C ALA A 40 -1.00 -2.56 4.12
N ALA A 41 -2.14 -2.80 4.77
CA ALA A 41 -3.40 -3.12 4.09
C ALA A 41 -3.85 -1.97 3.17
N HIS A 42 -3.72 -0.72 3.61
CA HIS A 42 -4.04 0.45 2.79
C HIS A 42 -3.12 0.55 1.57
N ILE A 43 -1.80 0.36 1.73
CA ILE A 43 -0.83 0.35 0.64
C ILE A 43 -1.22 -0.72 -0.40
N THR A 44 -1.57 -1.93 0.05
CA THR A 44 -2.03 -2.99 -0.84
C THR A 44 -3.29 -2.57 -1.61
N ALA A 45 -4.28 -2.00 -0.92
CA ALA A 45 -5.51 -1.57 -1.56
C ALA A 45 -5.28 -0.52 -2.67
N VAL A 46 -4.46 0.52 -2.39
CA VAL A 46 -4.18 1.57 -3.39
C VAL A 46 -3.31 1.06 -4.53
N THR A 47 -2.42 0.10 -4.26
CA THR A 47 -1.58 -0.53 -5.30
C THR A 47 -2.44 -1.35 -6.25
N ASN A 48 -3.35 -2.18 -5.72
CA ASN A 48 -4.29 -2.96 -6.53
C ASN A 48 -5.19 -2.05 -7.38
N LEU A 49 -5.66 -0.95 -6.81
CA LEU A 49 -6.48 0.03 -7.53
C LEU A 49 -5.69 0.66 -8.69
N ARG A 50 -4.43 1.03 -8.46
CA ARG A 50 -3.54 1.55 -9.52
C ARG A 50 -3.36 0.53 -10.64
N GLU A 51 -3.10 -0.73 -10.31
CA GLU A 51 -2.93 -1.80 -11.29
C GLU A 51 -4.19 -2.02 -12.12
N ALA A 52 -5.36 -2.04 -11.47
CA ALA A 52 -6.64 -2.16 -12.16
C ALA A 52 -6.88 -1.01 -13.16
N PHE A 53 -6.57 0.24 -12.78
CA PHE A 53 -6.70 1.37 -13.70
C PHE A 53 -5.72 1.31 -14.88
N LEU A 54 -4.48 0.87 -14.64
CA LEU A 54 -3.51 0.69 -15.71
C LEU A 54 -3.97 -0.39 -16.68
N GLU A 55 -4.52 -1.49 -16.17
CA GLU A 55 -5.06 -2.57 -17.00
C GLU A 55 -6.26 -2.12 -17.83
N ALA A 56 -7.22 -1.44 -17.21
CA ALA A 56 -8.36 -0.88 -17.93
C ALA A 56 -7.91 0.10 -19.03
N GLY A 57 -6.93 0.97 -18.72
CA GLY A 57 -6.36 1.90 -19.69
C GLY A 57 -5.73 1.19 -20.89
N ARG A 58 -4.97 0.10 -20.67
CA ARG A 58 -4.43 -0.73 -21.75
C ARG A 58 -5.52 -1.34 -22.63
N GLY A 59 -6.55 -1.91 -22.01
CA GLY A 59 -7.67 -2.51 -22.75
C GLY A 59 -8.44 -1.49 -23.62
N TYR A 60 -8.62 -0.25 -23.13
CA TYR A 60 -9.21 0.83 -23.92
C TYR A 60 -8.33 1.20 -25.12
N GLN A 61 -7.02 1.36 -24.92
CA GLN A 61 -6.07 1.68 -25.99
C GLN A 61 -6.10 0.60 -27.09
N GLU A 62 -6.04 -0.68 -26.72
CA GLU A 62 -6.09 -1.80 -27.67
C GLU A 62 -7.40 -1.83 -28.47
N THR A 63 -8.52 -1.51 -27.82
CA THR A 63 -9.83 -1.47 -28.47
C THR A 63 -9.95 -0.31 -29.46
N GLU A 64 -9.43 0.87 -29.11
CA GLU A 64 -9.38 2.04 -29.99
C GLU A 64 -8.46 1.79 -31.19
N ASP A 65 -7.30 1.17 -30.98
CA ASP A 65 -6.36 0.82 -32.05
C ASP A 65 -6.96 -0.21 -33.03
N ASP A 66 -7.66 -1.24 -32.54
CA ASP A 66 -8.39 -2.23 -33.36
C ASP A 66 -9.54 -1.57 -34.14
N SER A 67 -10.31 -0.70 -33.48
CA SER A 67 -11.43 0.03 -34.11
C SER A 67 -10.93 0.97 -35.20
N THR A 68 -9.88 1.75 -34.91
CA THR A 68 -9.23 2.65 -35.87
C THR A 68 -8.70 1.87 -37.08
N SER A 69 -8.04 0.73 -36.83
CA SER A 69 -7.51 -0.14 -37.88
C SER A 69 -8.63 -0.71 -38.77
N ARG A 70 -9.76 -1.13 -38.18
CA ARG A 70 -10.93 -1.61 -38.93
C ARG A 70 -11.54 -0.51 -39.79
N ILE A 71 -11.72 0.69 -39.24
CA ILE A 71 -12.27 1.84 -39.98
C ILE A 71 -11.35 2.20 -41.15
N ALA A 72 -10.04 2.30 -40.92
CA ALA A 72 -9.07 2.61 -41.98
C ALA A 72 -9.09 1.56 -43.11
N ASN A 73 -9.31 0.29 -42.79
CA ASN A 73 -9.37 -0.80 -43.77
C ASN A 73 -10.73 -0.95 -44.48
N THR A 74 -11.81 -0.36 -43.96
CA THR A 74 -13.17 -0.51 -44.49
C THR A 74 -13.79 0.79 -45.00
N GLY A 75 -13.10 1.92 -44.85
CA GLY A 75 -13.53 3.22 -45.39
C GLY A 75 -13.55 3.27 -46.93
N PRO A 76 -14.34 4.18 -47.54
CA PRO A 76 -14.40 4.31 -49.00
C PRO A 76 -13.02 4.63 -49.58
N ARG A 77 -12.64 3.91 -50.64
CA ARG A 77 -11.45 4.22 -51.45
C ARG A 77 -11.62 5.51 -52.23
#